data_AF-A0A9W3YFV3-F1
#
_entry.id   AF-A0A9W3YFV3-F1
#
_cell.length_a   1.000
_cell.length_b   1.000
_cell.length_c   1.000
_cell.angle_alpha   90.00
_cell.angle_beta   90.00
_cell.angle_gamma   90.00
#
_symmetry.space_group_name_H-M   'P 1'
#
loop_
_entity.id
_entity.type
_entity.pdbx_description
1 polymer ?
#
loop_
_entity_poly.entity_id
_entity_poly.type
_entity_poly.pdbx_seq_one_letter_code
_entity_poly.pdbx_strand_id
1 'polypeptide(L)'
;MNIQTHIKINRQMTILTSIRKLKFATRRHLMAVHDMGGIRNANRILKDLSPYVNNAVYQKEYVYYLNKKGRELFDDTEKIVPNSRLAHSLMRNEAWLYLFCPDDWQIETPIRYKVDDKKKPIIPDVKFRDEEGTLNAVEIDRTQMMIVNAEKMSRYREFSLYYKNKYNGKIPLIHFFTMTEYRQKKLEQLAAKYDVYAKVYVVPGV
;
A
#
# COMPACT_ATOMS: atom_id res chain seq x y z
N MET A 1 -22.48 28.84 -7.55
CA MET A 1 -22.52 27.46 -7.03
C MET A 1 -22.59 27.52 -5.51
N ASN A 2 -23.55 26.86 -4.84
CA ASN A 2 -23.80 26.98 -3.39
C ASN A 2 -22.64 26.33 -2.57
N ILE A 3 -22.36 26.85 -1.36
CA ILE A 3 -21.38 26.33 -0.40
C ILE A 3 -21.58 24.83 -0.14
N GLN A 4 -22.83 24.38 -0.02
CA GLN A 4 -23.14 22.97 0.22
C GLN A 4 -22.72 22.06 -0.96
N THR A 5 -22.79 22.59 -2.19
CA THR A 5 -22.31 21.90 -3.40
C THR A 5 -20.77 21.81 -3.39
N HIS A 6 -20.07 22.86 -2.97
CA HIS A 6 -18.60 22.84 -2.85
C HIS A 6 -18.13 21.82 -1.81
N ILE A 7 -18.73 21.80 -0.62
CA ILE A 7 -18.39 20.83 0.43
C ILE A 7 -18.58 19.39 -0.08
N LYS A 8 -19.68 19.13 -0.80
CA LYS A 8 -19.94 17.82 -1.39
C LYS A 8 -18.87 17.44 -2.41
N ILE A 9 -18.52 18.35 -3.33
CA ILE A 9 -17.49 18.12 -4.35
C ILE A 9 -16.13 17.86 -3.70
N ASN A 10 -15.74 18.68 -2.72
CA ASN A 10 -14.46 18.52 -2.02
C ASN A 10 -14.37 17.14 -1.34
N ARG A 11 -15.43 16.70 -0.66
CA ARG A 11 -15.46 15.36 -0.06
C ARG A 11 -15.40 14.24 -1.10
N GLN A 12 -16.06 14.40 -2.25
CA GLN A 12 -15.98 13.40 -3.31
C GLN A 12 -14.55 13.31 -3.86
N MET A 13 -13.90 14.45 -4.08
CA MET A 13 -12.52 14.50 -4.54
C MET A 13 -11.55 13.87 -3.55
N THR A 14 -11.69 14.11 -2.23
CA THR A 14 -10.81 13.50 -1.22
C THR A 14 -10.95 11.97 -1.19
N ILE A 15 -12.17 11.45 -1.32
CA ILE A 15 -12.42 10.00 -1.40
C ILE A 15 -11.81 9.43 -2.69
N LEU A 16 -12.03 10.07 -3.84
CA LEU A 16 -11.46 9.63 -5.12
C LEU A 16 -9.92 9.62 -5.09
N THR A 17 -9.30 10.61 -4.45
CA THR A 17 -7.84 10.65 -4.25
C THR A 17 -7.34 9.46 -3.42
N SER A 18 -8.12 9.00 -2.43
CA SER A 18 -7.76 7.82 -1.65
C SER A 18 -7.90 6.53 -2.47
N ILE A 19 -8.98 6.41 -3.25
CA ILE A 19 -9.16 5.28 -4.19
C ILE A 19 -8.01 5.24 -5.21
N ARG A 20 -7.60 6.40 -5.72
CA ARG A 20 -6.44 6.56 -6.62
C ARG A 20 -5.16 6.07 -5.96
N LYS A 21 -4.81 6.63 -4.79
CA LYS A 21 -3.60 6.30 -4.01
C LYS A 21 -3.49 4.79 -3.77
N LEU A 22 -4.60 4.16 -3.40
CA LEU A 22 -4.65 2.74 -3.06
C LEU A 22 -4.86 1.81 -4.26
N LYS A 23 -5.16 2.36 -5.45
CA LYS A 23 -5.67 1.67 -6.67
C LYS A 23 -7.01 0.95 -6.50
N PHE A 24 -7.26 0.36 -5.32
CA PHE A 24 -8.48 -0.32 -4.91
C PHE A 24 -8.84 0.09 -3.49
N ALA A 25 -10.11 0.26 -3.17
CA ALA A 25 -10.54 0.49 -1.79
C ALA A 25 -11.89 -0.19 -1.51
N THR A 26 -12.04 -0.78 -0.34
CA THR A 26 -13.35 -1.22 0.15
C THR A 26 -14.05 -0.09 0.88
N ARG A 27 -15.34 -0.25 1.17
CA ARG A 27 -16.05 0.68 2.06
C ARG A 27 -15.33 0.84 3.40
N ARG A 28 -14.81 -0.24 3.98
CA ARG A 28 -14.10 -0.19 5.27
C ARG A 28 -12.84 0.68 5.18
N HIS A 29 -12.04 0.50 4.13
CA HIS A 29 -10.88 1.36 3.89
C HIS A 29 -11.26 2.84 3.86
N LEU A 30 -12.31 3.18 3.12
CA LEU A 30 -12.74 4.57 2.97
C LEU A 30 -13.35 5.13 4.26
N MET A 31 -14.15 4.36 4.98
CA MET A 31 -14.70 4.78 6.28
C MET A 31 -13.63 4.94 7.36
N ALA A 32 -12.52 4.21 7.28
CA ALA A 32 -11.43 4.32 8.24
C ALA A 32 -10.66 5.65 8.14
N VAL A 33 -10.71 6.31 6.97
CA VAL A 33 -9.91 7.53 6.69
C VAL A 33 -10.75 8.74 6.31
N HIS A 34 -12.02 8.56 5.99
CA HIS A 34 -12.95 9.63 5.69
C HIS A 34 -14.11 9.58 6.68
N ASP A 35 -14.53 10.76 7.16
CA ASP A 35 -15.78 10.87 7.92
C ASP A 35 -16.99 10.65 6.99
N MET A 36 -17.38 9.39 6.89
CA MET A 36 -18.54 8.93 6.13
C MET A 36 -19.74 8.62 7.03
N GLY A 37 -19.64 8.85 8.34
CA GLY A 37 -20.64 8.45 9.33
C GLY A 37 -20.93 6.94 9.30
N GLY A 38 -22.21 6.57 9.44
CA GLY A 38 -22.62 5.16 9.43
C GLY A 38 -22.66 4.51 8.04
N ILE A 39 -22.75 3.17 8.01
CA ILE A 39 -22.75 2.33 6.78
C ILE A 39 -23.76 2.81 5.73
N ARG A 40 -24.97 3.19 6.14
CA ARG A 40 -26.00 3.68 5.22
C ARG A 40 -25.57 4.96 4.52
N ASN A 41 -24.98 5.90 5.27
CA ASN A 41 -24.47 7.14 4.69
C ASN A 41 -23.27 6.85 3.79
N ALA A 42 -22.34 6.01 4.21
CA ALA A 42 -21.20 5.61 3.40
C ALA A 42 -21.63 5.00 2.04
N ASN A 43 -22.60 4.10 2.04
CA ASN A 43 -23.16 3.51 0.81
C ASN A 43 -23.80 4.57 -0.11
N ARG A 44 -24.52 5.55 0.47
CA ARG A 44 -25.07 6.67 -0.30
C ARG A 44 -23.96 7.50 -0.96
N ILE A 45 -22.90 7.81 -0.22
CA ILE A 45 -21.74 8.55 -0.74
C ILE A 45 -21.07 7.78 -1.88
N LEU A 46 -20.85 6.48 -1.70
CA LEU A 46 -20.25 5.62 -2.71
C LEU A 46 -21.13 5.51 -3.97
N LYS A 47 -22.45 5.49 -3.81
CA LYS A 47 -23.38 5.56 -4.95
C LYS A 47 -23.24 6.86 -5.73
N ASP A 48 -23.09 7.98 -5.05
CA ASP A 48 -22.86 9.29 -5.69
C ASP A 48 -21.52 9.35 -6.45
N LEU A 49 -20.54 8.49 -6.12
CA LEU A 49 -19.26 8.39 -6.82
C LEU A 49 -19.29 7.50 -8.07
N SER A 50 -20.38 6.78 -8.32
CA SER A 50 -20.51 5.83 -9.44
C SER A 50 -20.15 6.36 -10.83
N PRO A 51 -20.28 7.66 -11.17
CA PRO A 51 -19.79 8.18 -12.45
C PRO A 51 -18.27 8.06 -12.62
N TYR A 52 -17.51 8.01 -11.53
CA TYR A 52 -16.03 8.07 -11.51
C TYR A 52 -15.37 6.75 -11.08
N VAL A 53 -16.13 5.82 -10.54
CA VAL A 53 -15.61 4.53 -10.06
C VAL A 53 -16.34 3.36 -10.71
N ASN A 54 -15.61 2.27 -10.90
CA ASN A 54 -16.20 0.95 -11.07
C ASN A 54 -16.08 0.19 -9.75
N ASN A 55 -16.84 -0.90 -9.62
CA ASN A 55 -16.70 -1.80 -8.49
C ASN A 55 -16.68 -3.26 -8.95
N ALA A 56 -16.00 -4.09 -8.16
CA ALA A 56 -16.08 -5.54 -8.21
C ALA A 56 -16.49 -6.06 -6.84
N VAL A 57 -16.94 -7.32 -6.77
CA VAL A 57 -17.24 -8.00 -5.52
C VAL A 57 -16.09 -8.93 -5.16
N TYR A 58 -15.58 -8.80 -3.94
CA TYR A 58 -14.55 -9.68 -3.38
C TYR A 58 -14.92 -10.00 -1.94
N GLN A 59 -14.99 -11.30 -1.60
CA GLN A 59 -15.42 -11.78 -0.28
C GLN A 59 -16.70 -11.10 0.26
N LYS A 60 -17.72 -10.94 -0.60
CA LYS A 60 -19.00 -10.28 -0.29
C LYS A 60 -18.91 -8.76 0.00
N GLU A 61 -17.76 -8.13 -0.26
CA GLU A 61 -17.59 -6.67 -0.18
C GLU A 61 -17.40 -6.05 -1.56
N TYR A 62 -17.87 -4.81 -1.73
CA TYR A 62 -17.53 -4.01 -2.89
C TYR A 62 -16.12 -3.44 -2.78
N VAL A 63 -15.35 -3.64 -3.84
CA VAL A 63 -14.02 -3.06 -4.05
C VAL A 63 -14.12 -2.04 -5.17
N TYR A 64 -13.87 -0.78 -4.84
CA TYR A 64 -13.95 0.36 -5.75
C TYR A 64 -12.59 0.69 -6.35
N TYR A 65 -12.58 1.08 -7.62
CA TYR A 65 -11.39 1.53 -8.35
C TYR A 65 -11.80 2.58 -9.41
N LEU A 66 -10.89 3.46 -9.80
CA LEU A 66 -11.22 4.54 -10.74
C LEU A 66 -11.54 4.00 -12.13
N ASN A 67 -12.67 4.43 -12.68
CA ASN A 67 -13.01 4.22 -14.08
C ASN A 67 -12.30 5.26 -14.98
N LYS A 68 -12.58 5.26 -16.30
CA LYS A 68 -11.94 6.22 -17.22
C LYS A 68 -12.16 7.68 -16.79
N LYS A 69 -13.40 8.07 -16.50
CA LYS A 69 -13.75 9.43 -16.04
C LYS A 69 -13.08 9.79 -14.72
N GLY A 70 -13.01 8.85 -13.78
CA GLY A 70 -12.33 9.07 -12.51
C GLY A 70 -10.84 9.33 -12.67
N ARG A 71 -10.17 8.64 -13.60
CA ARG A 71 -8.74 8.83 -13.88
C ARG A 71 -8.45 10.15 -14.60
N GLU A 72 -9.34 10.56 -15.51
CA GLU A 72 -9.24 11.84 -16.23
C GLU A 72 -9.25 13.04 -15.28
N LEU A 73 -9.85 12.93 -14.08
CA LEU A 73 -9.79 13.99 -13.05
C LEU A 73 -8.39 14.23 -12.47
N PHE A 74 -7.46 13.28 -12.66
CA PHE A 74 -6.11 13.31 -12.08
C PHE A 74 -5.00 13.19 -13.13
N ASP A 75 -5.34 13.31 -14.42
CA ASP A 75 -4.44 13.06 -15.55
C ASP A 75 -3.77 11.67 -15.49
N ASP A 76 -4.44 10.68 -14.89
CA ASP A 76 -3.91 9.33 -14.74
C ASP A 76 -4.14 8.49 -16.00
N THR A 77 -3.06 7.94 -16.56
CA THR A 77 -3.11 7.06 -17.73
C THR A 77 -3.19 5.57 -17.38
N GLU A 78 -2.80 5.20 -16.16
CA GLU A 78 -2.76 3.79 -15.73
C GLU A 78 -4.18 3.21 -15.58
N LYS A 79 -4.52 2.22 -16.41
CA LYS A 79 -5.81 1.51 -16.29
C LYS A 79 -5.75 0.48 -15.16
N ILE A 80 -6.47 0.75 -14.08
CA ILE A 80 -6.67 -0.21 -12.99
C ILE A 80 -7.89 -1.08 -13.25
N VAL A 81 -7.70 -2.40 -13.20
CA VAL A 81 -8.78 -3.40 -13.26
C VAL A 81 -8.50 -4.53 -12.28
N PRO A 82 -9.54 -5.08 -11.60
CA PRO A 82 -9.40 -6.26 -10.77
C PRO A 82 -8.83 -7.44 -11.56
N ASN A 83 -7.88 -8.15 -10.96
CA ASN A 83 -7.24 -9.34 -11.54
C ASN A 83 -6.86 -10.33 -10.42
N SER A 84 -6.07 -11.35 -10.74
CA SER A 84 -5.60 -12.35 -9.76
C SER A 84 -4.82 -11.76 -8.58
N ARG A 85 -4.27 -10.55 -8.70
CA ARG A 85 -3.57 -9.81 -7.63
C ARG A 85 -4.48 -8.89 -6.80
N LEU A 86 -5.81 -8.95 -6.98
CA LEU A 86 -6.74 -8.12 -6.19
C LEU A 86 -6.55 -8.34 -4.69
N ALA A 87 -6.47 -9.60 -4.27
CA ALA A 87 -6.29 -9.97 -2.88
C ALA A 87 -4.97 -9.42 -2.31
N HIS A 88 -3.88 -9.52 -3.09
CA HIS A 88 -2.58 -8.92 -2.75
C HIS A 88 -2.67 -7.40 -2.59
N SER A 89 -3.35 -6.74 -3.53
CA SER A 89 -3.55 -5.29 -3.50
C SER A 89 -4.39 -4.84 -2.29
N LEU A 90 -5.42 -5.61 -1.92
CA LEU A 90 -6.22 -5.31 -0.73
C LEU A 90 -5.39 -5.46 0.54
N MET A 91 -4.56 -6.49 0.65
CA MET A 91 -3.70 -6.68 1.83
C MET A 91 -2.64 -5.58 1.95
N ARG A 92 -2.10 -5.12 0.81
CA ARG A 92 -1.27 -3.91 0.75
C ARG A 92 -2.01 -2.68 1.29
N ASN A 93 -3.30 -2.56 1.01
CA ASN A 93 -4.09 -1.41 1.45
C ASN A 93 -4.50 -1.52 2.93
N GLU A 94 -4.59 -2.74 3.49
CA GLU A 94 -4.63 -2.92 4.95
C GLU A 94 -3.32 -2.50 5.60
N ALA A 95 -2.17 -2.83 4.99
CA ALA A 95 -0.88 -2.39 5.47
C ALA A 95 -0.79 -0.85 5.53
N TRP A 96 -1.38 -0.14 4.55
CA TRP A 96 -1.47 1.32 4.60
C TRP A 96 -2.25 1.81 5.82
N LEU A 97 -3.41 1.22 6.13
CA LEU A 97 -4.17 1.56 7.33
C LEU A 97 -3.40 1.25 8.62
N TYR A 98 -2.77 0.07 8.69
CA TYR A 98 -2.02 -0.40 9.85
C TYR A 98 -0.82 0.49 10.16
N LEU A 99 -0.20 1.07 9.13
CA LEU A 99 0.92 2.00 9.24
C LEU A 99 0.47 3.46 9.37
N PHE A 100 -0.76 3.70 9.82
CA PHE A 100 -1.33 5.03 10.06
C PHE A 100 -1.39 5.90 8.81
N CYS A 101 -1.71 5.28 7.67
CA CYS A 101 -2.03 5.96 6.42
C CYS A 101 -0.91 6.87 5.89
N PRO A 102 0.33 6.39 5.67
CA PRO A 102 1.42 7.25 5.22
C PRO A 102 1.08 8.02 3.94
N ASP A 103 1.52 9.29 3.87
CA ASP A 103 1.19 10.14 2.74
C ASP A 103 1.93 9.76 1.46
N ASP A 104 3.25 9.54 1.56
CA ASP A 104 4.15 9.16 0.47
C ASP A 104 4.04 7.67 0.08
N TRP A 105 2.82 7.17 -0.13
CA TRP A 105 2.55 5.76 -0.40
C TRP A 105 2.81 5.39 -1.87
N GLN A 106 4.04 4.99 -2.20
CA GLN A 106 4.47 4.72 -3.57
C GLN A 106 4.46 3.22 -3.90
N ILE A 107 3.42 2.77 -4.59
CA ILE A 107 3.21 1.36 -4.97
C ILE A 107 4.21 0.92 -6.06
N GLU A 108 4.81 -0.27 -5.88
CA GLU A 108 5.70 -0.97 -6.83
C GLU A 108 6.79 -0.08 -7.45
N THR A 109 7.22 0.96 -6.73
CA THR A 109 8.17 1.94 -7.24
C THR A 109 9.60 1.52 -6.87
N PRO A 110 10.52 1.39 -7.85
CA PRO A 110 11.88 0.94 -7.56
C PRO A 110 12.62 1.82 -6.55
N ILE A 111 13.38 1.19 -5.68
CA ILE A 111 14.46 1.79 -4.90
C ILE A 111 15.75 1.48 -5.63
N ARG A 112 16.43 2.53 -6.09
CA ARG A 112 17.71 2.42 -6.81
C ARG A 112 18.85 2.74 -5.86
N TYR A 113 19.83 1.85 -5.80
CA TYR A 113 21.02 2.00 -4.96
C TYR A 113 22.27 1.51 -5.72
N LYS A 114 23.46 1.67 -5.13
CA LYS A 114 24.72 1.25 -5.76
C LYS A 114 25.48 0.30 -4.85
N VAL A 115 26.10 -0.71 -5.45
CA VAL A 115 27.09 -1.58 -4.82
C VAL A 115 28.25 -1.73 -5.77
N ASP A 116 29.47 -1.43 -5.30
CA ASP A 116 30.68 -1.42 -6.12
C ASP A 116 30.47 -0.62 -7.43
N ASP A 117 29.89 0.57 -7.28
CA ASP A 117 29.45 1.48 -8.35
C ASP A 117 28.41 0.97 -9.35
N LYS A 118 27.98 -0.29 -9.24
CA LYS A 118 26.92 -0.87 -10.07
C LYS A 118 25.55 -0.49 -9.52
N LYS A 119 24.72 0.09 -10.37
CA LYS A 119 23.32 0.42 -10.04
C LYS A 119 22.50 -0.87 -9.90
N LYS A 120 21.81 -1.01 -8.78
CA LYS A 120 20.90 -2.12 -8.49
C LYS A 120 19.52 -1.61 -8.11
N PRO A 121 18.44 -2.27 -8.55
CA PRO A 121 17.09 -2.00 -8.08
C PRO A 121 16.63 -3.05 -7.05
N ILE A 122 15.83 -2.60 -6.09
CA ILE A 122 14.89 -3.44 -5.34
C ILE A 122 13.50 -2.82 -5.46
N ILE A 123 12.48 -3.63 -5.74
CA ILE A 123 11.11 -3.17 -5.90
C ILE A 123 10.27 -3.74 -4.74
N PRO A 124 9.95 -2.92 -3.73
CA PRO A 124 8.99 -3.32 -2.72
C PRO A 124 7.57 -3.29 -3.27
N ASP A 125 6.62 -3.91 -2.56
CA ASP A 125 5.20 -3.69 -2.86
C ASP A 125 4.83 -2.21 -2.68
N VAL A 126 5.42 -1.57 -1.65
CA VAL A 126 5.33 -0.13 -1.42
C VAL A 126 6.62 0.41 -0.79
N LYS A 127 6.98 1.64 -1.12
CA LYS A 127 7.90 2.46 -0.31
C LYS A 127 7.21 3.75 0.14
N PHE A 128 7.64 4.26 1.28
CA PHE A 128 7.27 5.58 1.78
C PHE A 128 8.40 6.14 2.64
N ARG A 129 8.29 7.42 3.03
CA ARG A 129 9.16 8.02 4.03
C ARG A 129 8.36 8.37 5.27
N ASP A 130 8.94 8.12 6.44
CA ASP A 130 8.39 8.61 7.71
C ASP A 130 8.69 10.10 7.90
N GLU A 131 8.23 10.65 9.02
CA GLU A 131 8.39 12.07 9.38
C GLU A 131 9.86 12.49 9.50
N GLU A 132 10.76 11.56 9.85
CA GLU A 132 12.20 11.80 9.89
C GLU A 132 12.87 11.68 8.51
N GLY A 133 12.09 11.41 7.47
CA GLY A 133 12.53 11.19 6.10
C GLY A 133 13.20 9.83 5.88
N THR A 134 13.15 8.92 6.86
CA THR A 134 13.73 7.58 6.75
C THR A 134 12.87 6.72 5.83
N LEU A 135 13.53 6.00 4.92
CA LEU A 135 12.83 5.15 3.96
C LEU A 135 12.27 3.91 4.68
N ASN A 136 10.99 3.67 4.46
CA ASN A 136 10.29 2.47 4.87
C ASN A 136 9.87 1.70 3.61
N ALA A 137 9.97 0.38 3.65
CA ALA A 137 9.51 -0.50 2.59
C ALA A 137 8.47 -1.49 3.13
N VAL A 138 7.48 -1.82 2.32
CA VAL A 138 6.41 -2.76 2.69
C VAL A 138 6.41 -3.93 1.71
N GLU A 139 6.27 -5.12 2.28
CA GLU A 139 6.22 -6.41 1.60
C GLU A 139 4.97 -7.18 2.02
N ILE A 140 4.21 -7.65 1.05
CA ILE A 140 2.97 -8.40 1.24
C ILE A 140 3.24 -9.87 0.95
N ASP A 141 3.21 -10.68 2.00
CA ASP A 141 3.53 -12.09 1.96
C ASP A 141 2.28 -12.95 2.19
N ARG A 142 1.49 -13.14 1.14
CA ARG A 142 0.28 -13.97 1.19
C ARG A 142 0.58 -15.46 1.02
N THR A 143 1.09 -15.81 -0.15
CA THR A 143 1.26 -17.20 -0.61
C THR A 143 2.64 -17.45 -1.22
N GLN A 144 3.53 -16.47 -1.15
CA GLN A 144 4.85 -16.54 -1.76
C GLN A 144 5.67 -17.68 -1.12
N MET A 145 6.47 -18.38 -1.94
CA MET A 145 7.40 -19.37 -1.40
C MET A 145 8.47 -18.68 -0.56
N MET A 146 8.84 -19.28 0.57
CA MET A 146 9.75 -18.63 1.52
C MET A 146 11.17 -18.42 0.96
N ILE A 147 11.57 -19.18 -0.07
CA ILE A 147 12.83 -18.96 -0.80
C ILE A 147 12.87 -17.58 -1.48
N VAL A 148 11.74 -17.12 -2.03
CA VAL A 148 11.65 -15.80 -2.68
C VAL A 148 11.77 -14.69 -1.64
N ASN A 149 11.21 -14.89 -0.45
CA ASN A 149 11.39 -13.96 0.67
C ASN A 149 12.84 -13.93 1.15
N ALA A 150 13.53 -15.08 1.21
CA ALA A 150 14.94 -15.14 1.56
C ALA A 150 15.82 -14.39 0.56
N GLU A 151 15.57 -14.54 -0.75
CA GLU A 151 16.24 -13.77 -1.80
C GLU A 151 15.99 -12.27 -1.64
N LYS A 152 14.75 -11.86 -1.33
CA LYS A 152 14.41 -10.45 -1.13
C LYS A 152 15.07 -9.88 0.13
N MET A 153 15.13 -10.63 1.23
CA MET A 153 15.85 -10.27 2.46
C MET A 153 17.35 -10.08 2.20
N SER A 154 17.97 -10.95 1.40
CA SER A 154 19.38 -10.81 1.00
C SER A 154 19.62 -9.48 0.27
N ARG A 155 18.73 -9.10 -0.65
CA ARG A 155 18.81 -7.79 -1.33
C ARG A 155 18.55 -6.63 -0.37
N TYR A 156 17.64 -6.78 0.59
CA TYR A 156 17.42 -5.77 1.63
C TYR A 156 18.62 -5.57 2.54
N ARG A 157 19.36 -6.63 2.87
CA ARG A 157 20.63 -6.52 3.60
C ARG A 157 21.60 -5.64 2.83
N GLU A 158 21.82 -5.96 1.56
CA GLU A 158 22.70 -5.19 0.69
C GLU A 158 22.28 -3.70 0.60
N PHE A 159 20.99 -3.45 0.40
CA PHE A 159 20.42 -2.11 0.37
C PHE A 159 20.58 -1.37 1.71
N SER A 160 20.34 -2.04 2.84
CA SER A 160 20.40 -1.44 4.18
C SER A 160 21.81 -0.96 4.52
N LEU A 161 22.83 -1.73 4.14
CA LEU A 161 24.24 -1.31 4.28
C LEU A 161 24.55 -0.07 3.46
N TYR A 162 24.14 -0.05 2.18
CA TYR A 162 24.28 1.14 1.33
C TYR A 162 23.57 2.35 1.94
N TYR A 163 22.33 2.17 2.39
CA TYR A 163 21.50 3.23 2.94
C TYR A 163 22.14 3.81 4.21
N LYS A 164 22.61 2.95 5.12
CA LYS A 164 23.32 3.35 6.34
C LYS A 164 24.54 4.22 6.05
N ASN A 165 25.37 3.81 5.09
CA ASN A 165 26.56 4.56 4.71
C ASN A 165 26.23 5.91 4.05
N LYS A 166 25.18 5.94 3.22
CA LYS A 166 24.78 7.14 2.48
C LYS A 166 24.03 8.17 3.33
N TYR A 167 23.25 7.73 4.31
CA TYR A 167 22.33 8.57 5.07
C TYR A 167 22.68 8.63 6.56
N ASN A 168 23.96 8.87 6.87
CA ASN A 168 24.49 9.15 8.20
C ASN A 168 24.03 8.14 9.28
N GLY A 169 24.11 6.85 8.97
CA GLY A 169 23.77 5.80 9.92
C GLY A 169 22.28 5.45 10.02
N LYS A 170 21.38 6.17 9.35
CA LYS A 170 19.95 5.82 9.30
C LYS A 170 19.77 4.43 8.70
N ILE A 171 18.79 3.68 9.21
CA ILE A 171 18.51 2.30 8.75
C ILE A 171 17.08 2.28 8.20
N PRO A 172 16.87 1.76 6.97
CA PRO A 172 15.52 1.62 6.46
C PRO A 172 14.78 0.52 7.22
N LEU A 173 13.50 0.74 7.52
CA LEU A 173 12.65 -0.25 8.17
C LEU A 173 11.85 -1.02 7.11
N ILE A 174 11.93 -2.35 7.17
CA ILE A 174 11.20 -3.23 6.25
C ILE A 174 10.00 -3.83 6.98
N HIS A 175 8.80 -3.50 6.53
CA HIS A 175 7.56 -4.05 7.04
C HIS A 175 7.13 -5.24 6.20
N PHE A 176 6.93 -6.40 6.83
CA PHE A 176 6.29 -7.53 6.20
C PHE A 176 4.88 -7.69 6.75
N PHE A 177 3.91 -7.90 5.87
CA PHE A 177 2.54 -8.23 6.22
C PHE A 177 2.23 -9.63 5.71
N THR A 178 1.86 -10.54 6.62
CA THR A 178 1.58 -11.94 6.29
C THR A 178 0.26 -12.42 6.89
N MET A 179 -0.17 -13.62 6.49
CA MET A 179 -1.50 -14.14 6.82
C MET A 179 -1.54 -14.97 8.10
N THR A 180 -0.39 -15.54 8.53
CA THR A 180 -0.36 -16.47 9.67
C THR A 180 0.87 -16.24 10.56
N GLU A 181 0.73 -16.56 11.84
CA GLU A 181 1.83 -16.52 12.80
C GLU A 181 3.00 -17.44 12.43
N TYR A 182 2.72 -18.58 11.79
CA TYR A 182 3.78 -19.46 11.29
C TYR A 182 4.66 -18.75 10.27
N ARG A 183 4.05 -18.04 9.32
CA ARG A 183 4.79 -17.26 8.32
C ARG A 183 5.51 -16.07 8.96
N GLN A 184 4.89 -15.42 9.94
CA GLN A 184 5.51 -14.35 10.71
C GLN A 184 6.85 -14.81 11.32
N LYS A 185 6.82 -15.92 12.07
CA LYS A 185 8.02 -16.51 12.69
C LYS A 185 9.09 -16.84 11.66
N LYS A 186 8.72 -17.36 10.48
CA LYS A 186 9.68 -17.64 9.39
C LYS A 186 10.31 -16.38 8.81
N LEU A 187 9.53 -15.32 8.61
CA LEU A 187 10.04 -14.04 8.11
C LEU A 187 10.94 -13.36 9.14
N GLU A 188 10.60 -13.40 10.42
CA GLU A 188 11.45 -12.89 11.51
C GLU A 188 12.78 -13.65 11.60
N GLN A 189 12.76 -14.98 11.45
CA GLN A 189 13.97 -15.80 11.36
C GLN A 189 14.84 -15.41 10.16
N LEU A 190 14.23 -15.12 9.01
CA LEU A 190 14.98 -14.63 7.84
C LEU A 190 15.55 -13.23 8.08
N ALA A 191 14.78 -12.31 8.66
CA ALA A 191 15.25 -10.97 8.98
C ALA A 191 16.46 -11.02 9.92
N ALA A 192 16.42 -11.86 10.95
CA ALA A 192 17.56 -12.09 11.85
C ALA A 192 18.75 -12.73 11.10
N LYS A 193 18.51 -13.75 10.27
CA LYS A 193 19.56 -14.44 9.49
C LYS A 193 20.32 -13.49 8.56
N TYR A 194 19.61 -12.58 7.90
CA TYR A 194 20.21 -11.61 6.98
C TYR A 194 20.57 -10.28 7.66
N ASP A 195 20.32 -10.16 8.97
CA ASP A 195 20.46 -8.95 9.80
C ASP A 195 19.90 -7.71 9.06
N VAL A 196 18.59 -7.80 8.81
CA VAL A 196 17.73 -6.77 8.22
C VAL A 196 16.79 -6.26 9.32
N TYR A 197 16.71 -4.94 9.48
CA TYR A 197 15.78 -4.34 10.42
C TYR A 197 14.34 -4.41 9.87
N ALA A 198 13.60 -5.41 10.33
CA ALA A 198 12.25 -5.68 9.86
C ALA A 198 11.24 -5.81 11.00
N LYS A 199 10.00 -5.38 10.73
CA LYS A 199 8.82 -5.68 11.56
C LYS A 199 7.86 -6.53 10.76
N VAL A 200 7.35 -7.61 11.37
CA VAL A 200 6.44 -8.54 10.69
C VAL A 200 5.09 -8.54 11.38
N TYR A 201 4.03 -8.32 10.62
CA TYR A 201 2.66 -8.20 11.09
C TYR A 201 1.79 -9.31 10.51
N VAL A 202 0.89 -9.84 11.33
CA VAL A 202 -0.15 -10.77 10.89
C VAL A 202 -1.43 -9.97 10.67
N VAL A 203 -1.93 -10.00 9.43
CA VAL A 203 -3.22 -9.41 9.05
C VAL A 203 -4.09 -10.53 8.48
N PRO A 204 -4.86 -11.22 9.35
CA PRO A 204 -5.76 -12.27 8.91
C PRO A 204 -6.89 -11.70 8.06
N GLY A 205 -7.37 -12.47 7.09
CA GLY A 205 -8.70 -12.22 6.52
C GLY A 205 -8.79 -11.03 5.55
N VAL A 206 -7.77 -10.83 4.71
CA VAL A 206 -7.94 -10.10 3.45
C VAL A 206 -8.12 -11.06 2.30
#